data_AF-A0A496WQ30-F1
#
_entry.id   AF-A0A496WQ30-F1
#
_cell.length_a   1.000
_cell.length_b   1.000
_cell.length_c   1.000
_cell.angle_alpha   90.00
_cell.angle_beta   90.00
_cell.angle_gamma   90.00
#
_symmetry.space_group_name_H-M   'P 1'
#
loop_
_entity.id
_entity.type
_entity.pdbx_description
1 polymer ?
#
loop_
_entity_poly.entity_id
_entity_poly.type
_entity_poly.pdbx_seq_one_letter_code
_entity_poly.pdbx_strand_id
1 'polypeptide(L)' 'MLNDSELDIDEPEIIGIQALVAGAAYFGDGRNFDIAIWDGSEFHGLRYKLGDTFMDTEWHYDRGAPHGTFKPYKVMG' A
#
# COMPACT_ATOMS: atom_id res chain seq x y z
N MET A 1 28.39 -7.18 24.04
CA MET A 1 28.01 -6.96 22.62
C MET A 1 26.71 -7.70 22.45
N LEU A 2 25.60 -6.98 22.27
CA LEU A 2 24.32 -7.62 22.02
C LEU A 2 24.39 -8.21 20.61
N ASN A 3 24.07 -9.50 20.49
CA ASN A 3 23.86 -10.13 19.20
C ASN A 3 22.63 -9.49 18.58
N ASP A 4 22.77 -9.04 17.34
CA ASP A 4 21.68 -8.65 16.47
C ASP A 4 20.88 -9.91 16.07
N SER A 5 20.36 -10.66 17.04
CA SER A 5 19.34 -11.68 16.78
C SER A 5 18.10 -10.92 16.34
N GLU A 6 18.05 -10.72 15.02
CA GLU A 6 16.90 -10.55 14.15
C GLU A 6 15.61 -10.44 14.96
N LEU A 7 15.15 -9.20 15.15
CA LEU A 7 13.78 -8.96 15.52
C LEU A 7 12.94 -9.60 14.40
N ASP A 8 12.36 -10.77 14.69
CA ASP A 8 11.24 -11.36 13.93
C ASP A 8 10.07 -10.38 14.06
N ILE A 9 10.12 -9.31 13.28
CA ILE A 9 8.98 -8.44 13.07
C ILE A 9 8.18 -9.15 11.99
N ASP A 10 7.12 -9.87 12.38
CA ASP A 10 6.17 -10.44 11.43
C ASP A 10 5.71 -9.32 10.49
N GLU A 11 6.15 -9.37 9.22
CA GLU A 11 5.64 -8.44 8.22
C GLU A 11 4.12 -8.64 8.11
N PRO A 12 3.33 -7.55 8.06
CA PRO A 12 1.89 -7.68 8.04
C PRO A 12 1.45 -8.39 6.74
N GLU A 13 0.49 -9.30 6.87
CA GLU A 13 -0.04 -10.07 5.74
C GLU A 13 -0.64 -9.12 4.69
N ILE A 14 -0.16 -9.23 3.44
CA ILE A 14 -0.65 -8.43 2.33
C ILE A 14 -2.01 -8.95 1.88
N ILE A 15 -2.99 -8.05 1.80
CA ILE A 15 -4.34 -8.34 1.32
C ILE A 15 -4.27 -8.54 -0.20
N GLY A 16 -4.44 -9.76 -0.68
CA GLY A 16 -4.42 -10.05 -2.12
C GLY A 16 -5.50 -9.28 -2.91
N ILE A 17 -5.25 -9.04 -4.20
CA ILE A 17 -6.09 -8.16 -5.04
C ILE A 17 -7.58 -8.57 -5.07
N GLN A 18 -7.86 -9.87 -4.98
CA GLN A 18 -9.22 -10.43 -5.02
C GLN A 18 -10.02 -10.17 -3.73
N ALA A 19 -9.36 -9.83 -2.63
CA ALA A 19 -10.00 -9.52 -1.34
C ALA A 19 -10.28 -8.03 -1.15
N LEU A 20 -9.89 -7.19 -2.11
CA LEU A 20 -10.14 -5.75 -2.06
C LEU A 20 -11.60 -5.41 -2.40
N VAL A 21 -12.14 -4.41 -1.70
CA VAL A 21 -13.50 -3.92 -1.84
C VAL A 21 -13.46 -2.53 -2.45
N ALA A 22 -14.14 -2.35 -3.59
CA ALA A 22 -14.20 -1.04 -4.25
C ALA A 22 -14.85 0.01 -3.32
N GLY A 23 -14.23 1.19 -3.24
CA GLY A 23 -14.61 2.28 -2.36
C GLY A 23 -14.06 2.18 -0.93
N ALA A 24 -13.44 1.06 -0.53
CA ALA A 24 -12.81 0.95 0.77
C ALA A 24 -11.42 1.62 0.78
N ALA A 25 -11.08 2.23 1.91
CA ALA A 25 -9.76 2.78 2.16
C ALA A 25 -8.87 1.74 2.87
N TYR A 26 -7.60 1.72 2.52
CA TYR A 26 -6.61 0.78 3.04
C TYR A 26 -5.37 1.51 3.54
N PHE A 27 -4.80 1.00 4.62
CA PHE A 27 -3.39 1.19 4.91
C PHE A 27 -2.57 0.21 4.08
N GLY A 28 -1.45 0.69 3.55
CA GLY A 28 -0.51 -0.10 2.77
C GLY A 28 0.89 0.50 2.81
N ASP A 29 1.81 -0.21 2.17
CA ASP A 29 3.14 0.29 1.82
C ASP A 29 3.12 0.59 0.33
N GLY A 30 3.10 1.89 -0.01
CA GLY A 30 3.07 2.38 -1.38
C GLY A 30 4.31 3.22 -1.68
N ARG A 31 4.62 3.37 -2.96
CA ARG A 31 5.80 4.16 -3.36
C ARG A 31 5.64 5.65 -3.03
N ASN A 32 4.40 6.14 -3.11
CA ASN A 32 4.08 7.56 -3.02
C ASN A 32 3.15 7.91 -1.85
N PHE A 33 2.43 6.93 -1.30
CA PHE A 33 1.44 7.11 -0.24
C PHE A 33 1.19 5.79 0.49
N ASP A 34 0.82 5.88 1.78
CA ASP A 34 0.56 4.72 2.65
C ASP A 34 -0.94 4.49 2.90
N ILE A 35 -1.78 5.39 2.38
CA ILE A 35 -3.23 5.35 2.53
C ILE A 35 -3.85 5.60 1.16
N ALA A 36 -4.75 4.70 0.74
CA ALA A 36 -5.44 4.85 -0.53
C ALA A 36 -6.79 4.15 -0.57
N ILE A 37 -7.67 4.66 -1.44
CA ILE A 37 -8.97 4.06 -1.75
C ILE A 37 -8.82 3.16 -2.96
N TRP A 38 -9.33 1.93 -2.86
CA TRP A 38 -9.39 1.02 -3.99
C TRP A 38 -10.60 1.32 -4.87
N ASP A 39 -10.42 1.53 -6.18
CA ASP A 39 -11.56 1.79 -7.10
C ASP A 39 -12.09 0.54 -7.83
N GLY A 40 -11.47 -0.62 -7.63
CA GLY A 40 -11.70 -1.84 -8.40
C GLY A 40 -10.57 -2.21 -9.36
N SER A 41 -9.63 -1.28 -9.62
CA SER A 41 -8.47 -1.47 -10.49
C SER A 41 -7.18 -0.88 -9.92
N GLU A 42 -7.23 0.28 -9.30
CA GLU A 42 -6.09 1.04 -8.78
C GLU A 42 -6.36 1.62 -7.39
N PHE A 43 -5.28 1.93 -6.68
CA PHE A 43 -5.29 2.65 -5.41
C PHE A 43 -5.14 4.14 -5.68
N HIS A 44 -6.06 4.94 -5.14
CA HIS A 44 -6.06 6.40 -5.21
C HIS A 44 -5.64 6.97 -3.86
N GLY A 45 -4.47 7.61 -3.82
CA GLY A 45 -3.88 8.16 -2.60
C GLY A 45 -3.37 9.58 -2.79
N LEU A 46 -3.09 10.26 -1.66
CA LEU A 46 -2.49 11.59 -1.67
C LEU A 46 -0.97 11.49 -1.60
N ARG A 47 -0.31 11.91 -2.68
CA ARG A 47 1.15 12.00 -2.75
C ARG A 47 1.61 13.39 -2.33
N TYR A 48 2.63 13.43 -1.47
CA TYR A 48 3.39 14.65 -1.20
C TYR A 48 4.67 14.70 -2.03
N LYS A 49 4.86 15.75 -2.82
CA LYS A 49 6.08 15.95 -3.63
C LYS A 49 6.34 17.43 -3.89
N LEU A 50 7.59 17.85 -3.70
CA LEU A 50 8.05 19.22 -3.95
C LEU A 50 7.22 20.31 -3.23
N GLY A 51 6.76 20.03 -2.01
CA GLY A 51 5.98 20.97 -1.22
C GLY A 51 4.48 20.99 -1.53
N ASP A 52 4.02 20.18 -2.49
CA ASP A 52 2.62 20.11 -2.90
C ASP A 52 2.02 18.72 -2.65
N THR A 53 0.69 18.67 -2.54
CA THR A 53 -0.09 17.45 -2.33
C THR A 53 -1.10 17.28 -3.46
N PHE A 54 -1.06 16.16 -4.15
CA PHE A 54 -1.97 15.84 -5.24
C PHE A 54 -2.38 14.37 -5.23
N MET A 55 -3.51 14.08 -5.85
CA MET A 55 -3.95 12.70 -6.08
C MET A 55 -3.01 12.01 -7.06
N ASP A 56 -2.58 10.80 -6.70
CA ASP A 56 -1.79 9.92 -7.56
C ASP A 56 -2.37 8.50 -7.47
N THR A 57 -2.02 7.63 -8.42
CA THR A 57 -2.48 6.24 -8.43
C THR A 57 -1.35 5.23 -8.39
N GLU A 58 -1.63 4.08 -7.78
CA GLU A 58 -0.72 2.93 -7.75
C GLU A 58 -1.49 1.63 -8.00
N TRP A 59 -0.85 0.65 -8.64
CA TRP A 59 -1.47 -0.66 -8.80
C TRP A 59 -1.16 -1.55 -7.60
N HIS A 60 -2.06 -2.50 -7.37
CA HIS A 60 -1.82 -3.58 -6.43
C HIS A 60 -0.54 -4.34 -6.77
N TYR A 61 0.24 -4.70 -5.76
CA TYR A 61 1.51 -5.43 -5.89
C TYR A 61 1.43 -6.69 -6.78
N ASP A 62 0.34 -7.46 -6.69
CA ASP A 62 0.09 -8.66 -7.53
C ASP A 62 0.13 -8.41 -9.04
N ARG A 63 -0.04 -7.16 -9.50
CA ARG A 63 0.08 -6.84 -10.94
C ARG A 63 1.52 -6.87 -11.45
N GLY A 64 2.49 -7.03 -10.55
CA GLY A 64 3.90 -7.20 -10.87
C GLY A 64 4.62 -5.91 -11.23
N ALA A 65 5.95 -5.97 -11.26
CA ALA A 65 6.79 -4.86 -11.65
C ALA A 65 6.58 -4.49 -13.13
N PRO A 66 6.68 -3.20 -13.51
CA PRO A 66 7.09 -2.05 -12.66
C PRO A 66 5.92 -1.33 -11.97
N HIS A 67 4.70 -1.80 -12.12
CA HIS A 67 3.50 -1.02 -11.84
C HIS A 67 2.80 -1.38 -10.52
N GLY A 68 2.90 -2.62 -10.07
CA GLY A 68 2.42 -3.06 -8.77
C GLY A 68 3.31 -2.55 -7.66
N THR A 69 2.96 -1.40 -7.08
CA THR A 69 3.78 -0.72 -6.06
C THR A 69 3.07 -0.55 -4.72
N PHE A 70 1.76 -0.75 -4.65
CA PHE A 70 1.01 -0.64 -3.40
C PHE A 70 0.72 -2.02 -2.79
N LYS A 71 1.14 -2.21 -1.55
CA LYS A 71 0.95 -3.44 -0.75
C LYS A 71 -0.02 -3.16 0.40
N PRO A 72 -1.34 -3.39 0.21
CA PRO A 72 -2.33 -3.18 1.26
C PRO A 72 -2.19 -4.23 2.37
N TYR A 73 -2.28 -3.84 3.63
CA TYR A 73 -2.21 -4.80 4.75
C TYR A 73 -3.33 -4.61 5.78
N LYS A 74 -4.13 -3.56 5.69
CA LYS A 74 -5.25 -3.31 6.61
C LYS A 74 -6.33 -2.42 6.00
N VAL A 75 -7.60 -2.80 6.15
CA VAL A 75 -8.74 -1.94 5.82
C VAL A 75 -8.94 -0.85 6.87
N MET A 76 -9.28 0.37 6.45
CA MET A 76 -9.69 1.45 7.33
C MET A 76 -11.18 1.32 7.61
N GLY A 77 -11.52 0.94 8.84
CA GLY A 77 -12.90 0.84 9.34
C GLY A 77 -13.37 2.13 10.01
#